data_AF-A0A1H2LX76-F1
#
_entry.id   AF-A0A1H2LX76-F1
#
_cell.length_a   1.000
_cell.length_b   1.000
_cell.length_c   1.000
_cell.angle_alpha   90.00
_cell.angle_beta   90.00
_cell.angle_gamma   90.00
#
_symmetry.space_group_name_H-M   'P 1'
#
loop_
_entity.id
_entity.type
_entity.pdbx_description
1 polymer ?
#
loop_
_entity_poly.entity_id
_entity_poly.type
_entity_poly.pdbx_seq_one_letter_code
_entity_poly.pdbx_strand_id
1 'polypeptide(L)'
;MTPLALGGLGVPELLIILAVVLLLFGGSRLAGLGKSSGRALREFKEETKSLPKNDKTTAADDLAADHDAVTPEPLAPTDPGYTQPPRSTQAGSTDPRRDA
;
A
#
# COMPACT_ATOMS: atom_id res chain seq x y z
N MET A 1 -12.12 -14.18 39.80
CA MET A 1 -11.91 -15.62 39.58
C MET A 1 -12.90 -16.09 38.54
N THR A 2 -12.66 -15.75 37.28
CA THR A 2 -13.50 -16.18 36.15
C THR A 2 -13.14 -17.62 35.80
N PRO A 3 -14.09 -18.57 35.91
CA PRO A 3 -13.80 -19.98 35.68
C PRO A 3 -13.44 -20.20 34.21
N LEU A 4 -12.19 -20.60 33.97
CA LEU A 4 -11.73 -21.17 32.71
C LEU A 4 -12.50 -22.47 32.47
N ALA A 5 -13.06 -22.63 31.27
CA ALA A 5 -13.59 -23.86 30.73
C ALA A 5 -14.96 -24.32 31.26
N LEU A 6 -16.02 -23.93 30.53
CA LEU A 6 -16.99 -24.87 29.94
C LEU A 6 -17.97 -24.13 28.99
N GLY A 7 -17.53 -23.68 27.81
CA GLY A 7 -18.51 -23.35 26.75
C GLY A 7 -18.21 -22.21 25.78
N GLY A 8 -17.07 -21.55 25.83
CA GLY A 8 -16.76 -20.53 24.84
C GLY A 8 -15.30 -20.17 24.86
N LEU A 9 -14.60 -20.44 23.75
CA LEU A 9 -13.35 -19.75 23.47
C LEU A 9 -13.68 -18.25 23.40
N GLY A 10 -13.33 -17.52 24.45
CA GLY A 10 -13.49 -16.08 24.48
C GLY A 10 -12.41 -15.42 23.63
N VAL A 11 -12.60 -14.13 23.38
CA VAL A 11 -11.56 -13.25 22.83
C VAL A 11 -10.22 -13.38 23.59
N PRO A 12 -10.16 -13.43 24.95
CA PRO A 12 -8.87 -13.54 25.64
C PRO A 12 -8.14 -14.86 25.36
N GLU A 13 -8.82 -16.00 25.31
CA GLU A 13 -8.20 -17.29 24.97
C GLU A 13 -7.66 -17.27 23.54
N LEU A 14 -8.41 -16.69 22.59
CA LEU A 14 -7.99 -16.58 21.20
C LEU A 14 -6.77 -15.66 21.05
N LEU A 15 -6.68 -14.59 21.83
CA LEU A 15 -5.50 -13.72 21.89
C LEU A 15 -4.27 -14.45 22.44
N ILE A 16 -4.41 -15.31 23.45
CA ILE A 16 -3.29 -16.11 23.98
C ILE A 16 -2.79 -17.11 22.93
N ILE A 17 -3.70 -17.82 22.25
CA ILE A 17 -3.33 -18.74 21.17
C ILE A 17 -2.64 -17.99 20.03
N LEU A 18 -3.20 -16.84 19.63
CA LEU A 18 -2.61 -15.96 18.64
C LEU A 18 -1.20 -15.52 19.05
N ALA A 19 -1.00 -15.10 20.30
CA ALA A 19 0.31 -14.70 20.82
C ALA A 19 1.34 -15.85 20.73
N VAL A 20 0.95 -17.08 21.06
CA VAL A 20 1.82 -18.26 20.90
C VAL A 20 2.17 -18.47 19.43
N VAL A 21 1.20 -18.45 18.52
CA VAL A 21 1.45 -18.57 17.07
C VAL A 21 2.39 -17.47 16.58
N LEU A 22 2.20 -16.22 17.01
CA LEU A 22 3.10 -15.11 16.67
C LEU A 22 4.51 -15.32 17.20
N LEU A 23 4.69 -15.99 18.34
CA LEU A 23 6.01 -16.26 18.89
C LEU A 23 6.75 -17.35 18.10
N LEU A 24 6.03 -18.39 17.65
CA LEU A 24 6.62 -19.47 16.85
C LEU A 24 6.91 -19.03 15.41
N PHE A 25 5.94 -18.37 14.77
CA PHE A 25 6.02 -18.01 13.35
C PHE A 25 6.59 -16.60 13.12
N GLY A 26 6.53 -15.72 14.13
CA GLY A 26 6.85 -14.30 14.00
C GLY A 26 5.72 -13.50 13.33
N GLY A 27 5.68 -12.19 13.62
CA GLY A 27 4.71 -11.27 12.99
C GLY A 27 4.87 -11.16 11.47
N SER A 28 6.08 -11.31 10.94
CA SER A 28 6.36 -11.15 9.51
C SER A 28 5.79 -12.28 8.65
N ARG A 29 5.82 -13.54 9.12
CA ARG A 29 5.24 -14.68 8.39
C ARG A 29 3.72 -14.58 8.35
N LEU A 30 3.10 -14.24 9.47
CA LEU A 30 1.64 -14.11 9.55
C LEU A 30 1.14 -12.89 8.75
N ALA A 31 1.85 -11.76 8.80
CA ALA A 31 1.55 -10.59 7.97
C ALA A 31 1.71 -10.88 6.47
N GLY A 32 2.74 -11.63 6.09
CA GLY A 32 2.95 -12.05 4.70
C GLY A 32 1.79 -12.89 4.17
N LEU A 33 1.38 -13.92 4.93
CA LEU A 33 0.21 -14.76 4.59
C LEU A 33 -1.10 -13.96 4.58
N GLY A 34 -1.30 -13.07 5.55
CA GLY A 34 -2.46 -12.19 5.60
C GLY A 34 -2.54 -11.26 4.39
N LYS A 35 -1.42 -10.69 3.93
CA LYS A 35 -1.37 -9.79 2.78
C LYS A 35 -1.69 -10.52 1.46
N SER A 36 -1.22 -11.76 1.27
CA SER A 36 -1.59 -12.55 0.08
C SER A 36 -3.04 -13.00 0.10
N SER A 37 -3.51 -13.54 1.23
CA SER A 37 -4.88 -14.01 1.38
C SER A 37 -5.89 -12.86 1.32
N GLY A 38 -5.55 -11.70 1.89
CA GLY A 38 -6.39 -10.51 1.86
C GLY A 38 -6.59 -9.95 0.46
N ARG A 39 -5.55 -9.97 -0.39
CA ARG A 39 -5.68 -9.59 -1.81
C ARG A 39 -6.59 -10.54 -2.57
N ALA A 40 -6.40 -11.85 -2.42
CA ALA A 40 -7.28 -12.85 -3.02
C ALA A 40 -8.74 -12.71 -2.58
N LEU A 41 -8.97 -12.44 -1.29
CA LEU A 41 -10.32 -12.24 -0.75
C LEU A 41 -10.97 -10.94 -1.24
N ARG A 42 -10.17 -9.88 -1.46
CA ARG A 42 -10.62 -8.59 -2.01
C ARG A 42 -11.05 -8.74 -3.47
N GLU A 43 -10.21 -9.36 -4.30
CA GLU A 43 -10.52 -9.66 -5.70
C GLU A 43 -11.77 -10.56 -5.79
N PHE A 44 -11.84 -11.63 -4.97
CA PHE A 44 -13.02 -12.49 -4.92
C PHE A 44 -14.30 -11.73 -4.53
N LYS A 45 -14.21 -10.81 -3.56
CA LYS A 45 -15.35 -10.00 -3.12
C LYS A 45 -15.79 -8.99 -4.19
N GLU A 46 -14.86 -8.40 -4.92
CA GLU A 46 -15.13 -7.48 -6.03
C GLU A 46 -15.85 -8.20 -7.18
N GLU A 47 -15.34 -9.36 -7.61
CA GLU A 47 -15.98 -10.20 -8.63
C GLU A 47 -17.37 -10.67 -8.19
N THR A 48 -17.51 -11.08 -6.92
CA THR A 48 -18.80 -11.53 -6.35
C THR A 48 -19.78 -10.37 -6.13
N LYS A 49 -19.31 -9.12 -6.02
CA LYS A 49 -20.15 -7.91 -5.94
C LYS A 49 -20.63 -7.48 -7.33
N SER A 50 -19.83 -7.72 -8.37
CA SER A 50 -20.14 -7.44 -9.77
C SER A 50 -21.17 -8.42 -10.36
N LEU A 51 -21.38 -9.59 -9.74
CA LEU A 51 -22.56 -10.41 -9.99
C LEU A 51 -23.81 -9.61 -9.61
N PRO A 52 -24.68 -9.23 -10.56
CA PRO A 52 -25.83 -8.39 -10.27
C PRO A 52 -26.74 -9.10 -9.28
N LYS A 53 -26.70 -8.64 -8.03
CA LYS A 53 -27.74 -8.91 -7.04
C LYS A 53 -28.93 -8.08 -7.48
N ASN A 54 -29.86 -8.71 -8.20
CA ASN A 54 -31.20 -8.17 -8.32
C ASN A 54 -31.71 -7.87 -6.90
N ASP A 55 -32.19 -6.65 -6.72
CA ASP A 55 -32.78 -6.06 -5.51
C ASP A 55 -31.85 -5.30 -4.52
N LYS A 56 -31.86 -3.97 -4.74
CA LYS A 56 -31.99 -2.88 -3.77
C LYS A 56 -31.31 -3.03 -2.40
N THR A 57 -30.28 -2.20 -2.17
CA THR A 57 -30.28 -1.10 -1.19
C THR A 57 -28.91 -0.43 -1.17
N THR A 58 -28.91 0.85 -1.51
CA THR A 58 -27.80 1.80 -1.29
C THR A 58 -27.59 1.99 0.20
N ALA A 59 -26.41 1.70 0.72
CA ALA A 59 -25.85 2.37 1.90
C ALA A 59 -24.34 2.09 2.04
N ALA A 60 -23.58 3.19 2.05
CA ALA A 60 -22.36 3.46 2.80
C ALA A 60 -21.23 2.41 2.79
N ASP A 61 -20.13 2.73 2.10
CA ASP A 61 -18.84 3.01 2.75
C ASP A 61 -17.78 3.27 1.67
N ASP A 62 -17.88 4.43 1.03
CA ASP A 62 -16.71 5.11 0.49
C ASP A 62 -16.09 5.86 1.66
N LEU A 63 -15.13 5.24 2.36
CA LEU A 63 -14.09 5.90 3.15
C LEU A 63 -13.11 4.85 3.72
N ALA A 64 -11.83 5.17 3.59
CA ALA A 64 -10.65 4.48 4.14
C ALA A 64 -10.15 3.24 3.38
N ALA A 65 -9.36 3.48 2.32
CA ALA A 65 -7.90 3.40 2.44
C ALA A 65 -7.24 3.55 1.06
N ASP A 66 -7.41 4.73 0.46
CA ASP A 66 -6.33 5.28 -0.36
C ASP A 66 -5.27 5.80 0.64
N HIS A 67 -4.32 4.94 0.97
CA HIS A 67 -3.06 5.31 1.61
C HIS A 67 -1.99 4.34 1.11
N ASP A 68 -1.85 4.25 -0.22
CA ASP A 68 -0.50 4.26 -0.79
C ASP A 68 0.06 5.67 -0.57
N ALA A 69 0.35 5.98 0.70
CA ALA A 69 1.25 7.07 1.04
C ALA A 69 2.66 6.60 0.68
N VAL A 70 2.93 6.59 -0.63
CA VAL A 70 4.15 7.17 -1.16
C VAL A 70 4.43 8.39 -0.29
N THR A 71 5.49 8.36 0.51
CA THR A 71 6.00 9.54 1.20
C THR A 71 6.13 10.63 0.14
N PRO A 72 5.31 11.70 0.14
CA PRO A 72 5.65 12.88 -0.62
C PRO A 72 6.88 13.40 0.10
N GLU A 73 8.03 13.26 -0.55
CA GLU A 73 9.24 13.97 -0.16
C GLU A 73 8.82 15.43 0.12
N PRO A 74 9.10 15.97 1.33
CA PRO A 74 8.68 17.31 1.69
C PRO A 74 9.09 18.28 0.58
N LEU A 75 8.10 19.02 0.08
CA LEU A 75 8.26 20.09 -0.90
C LEU A 75 9.45 20.96 -0.49
N ALA A 76 10.60 20.76 -1.12
CA ALA A 76 11.64 21.77 -1.11
C ALA A 76 10.98 23.05 -1.64
N PRO A 77 11.07 24.18 -0.91
CA PRO A 77 10.51 25.43 -1.35
C PRO A 77 10.99 25.72 -2.77
N THR A 78 10.06 25.93 -3.70
CA THR A 78 10.34 26.49 -5.01
C THR A 78 10.85 27.91 -4.79
N ASP A 79 12.16 28.04 -4.60
CA ASP A 79 12.85 29.31 -4.50
C ASP A 79 12.69 30.04 -5.86
N PRO A 80 12.13 31.26 -5.94
CA PRO A 80 12.01 32.03 -7.18
C PRO A 80 13.36 32.61 -7.63
N GLY A 81 14.41 31.78 -7.59
CA GLY A 81 15.80 32.17 -7.71
C GLY A 81 16.61 31.17 -8.52
N TYR A 82 16.06 30.62 -9.61
CA TYR A 82 16.86 29.94 -10.62
C TYR A 82 17.93 30.91 -11.15
N THR A 83 19.12 30.81 -10.59
CA THR A 83 20.33 31.41 -11.13
C THR A 83 20.63 30.64 -12.41
N GLN A 84 20.41 31.31 -13.53
CA GLN A 84 20.76 30.81 -14.85
C GLN A 84 22.27 30.51 -14.90
N PRO A 85 22.71 29.27 -15.20
CA PRO A 85 24.11 29.06 -15.54
C PRO A 85 24.40 29.82 -16.85
N PRO A 86 25.53 30.55 -16.94
CA PRO A 86 25.80 31.42 -18.07
C PRO A 86 25.91 30.62 -19.36
N ARG A 87 25.12 30.99 -20.37
CA ARG A 87 25.43 30.67 -21.76
C ARG A 87 26.72 31.39 -22.13
N SER A 88 27.82 30.66 -22.17
CA SER A 88 29.07 31.12 -22.78
C SER A 88 29.82 29.93 -23.34
N THR A 89 29.59 29.63 -24.62
CA THR A 89 30.64 29.56 -25.67
C THR A 89 30.01 29.07 -26.97
N GLN A 90 29.45 30.02 -27.71
CA GLN A 90 29.56 30.01 -29.15
C GLN A 90 31.03 30.26 -29.49
N ALA A 91 31.74 29.24 -29.99
CA ALA A 91 32.98 29.32 -30.75
C ALA A 91 33.23 27.90 -31.27
N GLY A 92 32.77 27.53 -32.46
CA GLY A 92 33.40 27.95 -33.70
C GLY A 92 34.37 26.87 -34.16
N SER A 93 33.95 26.02 -35.11
CA SER A 93 34.82 25.48 -36.17
C SER A 93 34.01 24.53 -37.06
N THR A 94 33.85 24.99 -38.28
CA THR A 94 33.55 24.24 -39.49
C THR A 94 34.46 23.01 -39.66
N ASP A 95 33.92 21.86 -40.07
CA ASP A 95 34.69 20.90 -40.88
C ASP A 95 33.77 20.12 -41.86
N PRO A 96 33.78 20.45 -43.16
CA PRO A 96 32.93 19.82 -44.17
C PRO A 96 33.61 18.60 -44.84
N ARG A 97 34.27 17.72 -44.07
CA ARG A 97 35.20 16.72 -44.64
C ARG A 97 34.97 15.26 -44.18
N ARG A 98 33.70 14.84 -44.03
CA ARG A 98 33.37 13.43 -43.73
C ARG A 98 32.55 12.71 -44.81
N ASP A 99 32.55 13.26 -46.01
CA ASP A 99 31.91 12.68 -47.20
C ASP A 99 33.01 12.46 -48.26
N ALA A 100 33.71 11.33 -48.14
CA ALA A 100 34.51 10.69 -49.19
C ALA A 100 34.71 9.20 -48.86
#